data_AF-A0A7V4WWE9-F1
#
_entry.id   AF-A0A7V4WWE9-F1
#
_cell.length_a   1.000
_cell.length_b   1.000
_cell.length_c   1.000
_cell.angle_alpha   90.00
_cell.angle_beta   90.00
_cell.angle_gamma   90.00
#
_symmetry.space_group_name_H-M   'P 1'
#
loop_
_entity.id
_entity.type
_entity.pdbx_description
1 polymer ?
#
loop_
_entity_poly.entity_id
_entity_poly.type
_entity_poly.pdbx_seq_one_letter_code
_entity_poly.pdbx_strand_id
1 'polypeptide(L)' 'MELKSRLAIISGIEILKDFPDSFPQNVKKLKNHQDDYRIRIGRYRVLFNYDRNIKIVFIEEVKKRDERTY' A
#
# COMPACT_ATOMS: atom_id res chain seq x y z
N MET A 1 -10.25 -4.31 -13.88
CA MET A 1 -10.47 -3.50 -12.65
C MET A 1 -11.51 -2.43 -12.98
N GLU A 2 -12.57 -2.27 -12.18
CA GLU A 2 -13.59 -1.21 -12.41
C GLU A 2 -13.01 0.20 -12.17
N LEU A 3 -13.50 1.20 -12.90
CA LEU A 3 -13.05 2.60 -12.80
C LEU A 3 -13.09 3.15 -11.37
N LYS A 4 -14.17 2.86 -10.64
CA LYS A 4 -14.34 3.26 -9.22
C LYS A 4 -13.24 2.68 -8.32
N SER A 5 -12.80 1.44 -8.59
CA SER A 5 -11.72 0.81 -7.84
C SER A 5 -10.38 1.48 -8.12
N ARG A 6 -10.11 1.84 -9.39
CA ARG A 6 -8.88 2.54 -9.79
C ARG A 6 -8.78 3.90 -9.10
N LEU A 7 -9.86 4.68 -9.08
CA LEU A 7 -9.89 5.97 -8.39
C LEU A 7 -9.63 5.82 -6.89
N ALA A 8 -10.28 4.84 -6.24
CA ALA A 8 -10.06 4.58 -4.82
C ALA A 8 -8.59 4.19 -4.52
N ILE A 9 -7.96 3.39 -5.39
CA ILE A 9 -6.54 3.02 -5.24
C ILE A 9 -5.65 4.26 -5.36
N ILE A 10 -5.87 5.12 -6.35
CA ILE A 10 -5.09 6.35 -6.52
C ILE A 10 -5.21 7.23 -5.28
N SER A 11 -6.44 7.54 -4.83
CA SER A 11 -6.64 8.36 -3.63
C SER A 11 -6.04 7.73 -2.37
N GLY A 12 -6.07 6.39 -2.24
CA GLY A 12 -5.45 5.72 -1.11
C GLY A 12 -3.92 5.72 -1.16
N ILE A 13 -3.32 5.72 -2.36
CA ILE A 13 -1.86 5.88 -2.54
C ILE A 13 -1.45 7.32 -2.26
N GLU A 14 -2.28 8.31 -2.58
CA GLU A 14 -1.96 9.72 -2.28
C GLU A 14 -1.74 9.98 -0.79
N ILE A 15 -2.42 9.23 0.09
CA ILE A 15 -2.22 9.29 1.55
C ILE A 15 -0.80 8.85 1.94
N LEU A 16 -0.13 8.02 1.13
CA LEU A 16 1.25 7.58 1.39
C LEU A 16 2.28 8.69 1.16
N LYS A 17 1.90 9.86 0.61
CA LYS A 17 2.81 11.01 0.49
C LYS A 17 3.30 11.51 1.85
N ASP A 18 2.47 11.37 2.88
CA ASP A 18 2.79 11.77 4.26
C ASP A 18 3.40 10.62 5.08
N PHE A 19 3.71 9.49 4.46
CA PHE A 19 4.31 8.35 5.14
C PHE A 19 5.82 8.59 5.35
N PRO A 20 6.40 8.24 6.52
CA PRO A 20 5.79 7.55 7.67
C PRO A 20 5.24 8.48 8.75
N ASP A 21 5.32 9.80 8.55
CA ASP A 21 4.94 10.82 9.56
C ASP A 21 3.46 10.69 9.98
N SER A 22 2.61 10.28 9.03
CA SER A 22 1.26 9.77 9.29
C SER A 22 1.21 8.30 8.90
N PHE A 23 1.05 7.41 9.89
CA PHE A 23 0.89 5.97 9.65
C PHE A 23 -0.60 5.64 9.51
N PRO A 24 -1.13 5.46 8.29
CA PRO A 24 -2.56 5.21 8.11
C PRO A 24 -2.92 3.87 8.74
N GLN A 25 -4.06 3.77 9.43
CA GLN A 25 -4.48 2.55 10.14
C GLN A 25 -4.54 1.29 9.26
N ASN A 26 -4.67 1.47 7.94
CA ASN A 26 -4.75 0.40 6.95
C ASN A 26 -3.38 -0.08 6.43
N VAL A 27 -2.30 0.61 6.79
CA VAL A 27 -0.92 0.20 6.50
C VAL A 27 -0.48 -0.83 7.53
N LYS A 28 0.16 -1.90 7.08
CA LYS A 28 0.82 -2.89 7.96
C LYS A 28 2.18 -3.23 7.38
N LYS A 29 3.18 -3.28 8.26
CA LYS A 29 4.51 -3.80 7.91
C LYS A 29 4.44 -5.32 7.70
N LEU A 30 5.14 -5.82 6.68
CA LEU A 30 5.28 -7.25 6.44
C LEU A 30 6.45 -7.81 7.26
N LYS A 31 6.36 -9.08 7.67
CA LYS A 31 7.29 -9.68 8.65
C LYS A 31 8.64 -10.12 8.05
N ASN A 32 8.72 -10.31 6.73
CA ASN A 32 9.84 -11.03 6.12
C ASN A 32 10.88 -10.14 5.43
N HIS A 33 10.60 -8.85 5.27
CA HIS A 33 11.47 -7.93 4.56
C HIS A 33 11.56 -6.60 5.32
N GLN A 34 12.77 -6.04 5.38
CA GLN A 34 12.97 -4.68 5.88
C GLN A 34 12.36 -3.72 4.87
N ASP A 35 11.52 -2.81 5.37
CA ASP A 35 10.86 -1.77 4.59
C ASP A 35 9.71 -2.18 3.66
N ASP A 36 9.22 -3.41 3.80
CA ASP A 36 8.01 -3.86 3.12
C ASP A 36 6.74 -3.54 3.92
N TYR A 37 5.79 -2.90 3.23
CA TYR A 37 4.49 -2.54 3.77
C TYR A 37 3.36 -2.97 2.84
N ARG A 38 2.16 -3.02 3.42
CA ARG A 38 0.92 -3.20 2.67
C ARG A 38 -0.13 -2.23 3.17
N ILE A 39 -0.73 -1.46 2.27
CA ILE A 39 -1.98 -0.76 2.55
C ILE A 39 -3.17 -1.53 1.97
N ARG A 40 -4.28 -1.53 2.72
CA ARG A 40 -5.56 -2.07 2.25
C ARG A 40 -6.46 -0.94 1.77
N ILE A 41 -6.96 -1.07 0.54
CA ILE A 41 -7.87 -0.10 -0.07
C ILE A 41 -9.07 -0.88 -0.64
N GLY A 42 -10.16 -0.91 0.12
CA GLY A 42 -11.37 -1.67 -0.23
C GLY A 42 -11.09 -3.16 -0.46
N ARG A 43 -11.29 -3.61 -1.70
CA ARG A 43 -11.05 -4.98 -2.17
C ARG A 43 -9.62 -5.23 -2.67
N TYR A 44 -8.71 -4.26 -2.55
CA TYR A 44 -7.34 -4.38 -3.05
C TYR A 44 -6.31 -4.26 -1.92
N ARG A 45 -5.16 -4.87 -2.14
CA ARG A 45 -3.95 -4.73 -1.35
C ARG A 45 -2.90 -4.08 -2.24
N VAL A 46 -2.27 -3.03 -1.75
CA VAL A 46 -1.12 -2.41 -2.41
C VAL A 46 0.10 -2.73 -1.56
N LEU A 47 1.05 -3.46 -2.14
CA LEU A 47 2.36 -3.69 -1.56
C LEU A 47 3.28 -2.55 -1.97
N PHE A 48 4.04 -2.06 -1.01
CA PHE A 48 4.96 -0.97 -1.27
C PHE A 48 6.15 -1.02 -0.32
N ASN A 49 7.27 -0.49 -0.81
CA ASN A 49 8.47 -0.32 -0.04
C ASN A 49 8.71 1.17 0.25
N TYR A 50 9.35 1.48 1.37
CA TYR A 50 9.69 2.86 1.72
C TYR A 50 11.20 3.01 1.94
N ASP A 51 11.85 3.75 1.04
CA ASP A 51 13.25 4.13 1.22
C ASP A 51 13.33 5.33 2.15
N ARG A 52 13.94 5.13 3.32
CA ARG A 52 14.05 6.15 4.38
C ARG A 52 15.10 7.20 4.08
N ASN A 53 16.09 6.91 3.23
CA ASN A 53 17.18 7.83 2.92
C ASN A 53 16.70 8.94 1.99
N ILE A 54 15.92 8.56 0.98
CA ILE A 54 15.40 9.47 -0.05
C ILE A 54 13.91 9.77 0.10
N LYS A 55 13.25 9.18 1.11
CA LYS A 55 11.81 9.34 1.41
C LYS A 55 10.90 9.00 0.22
N ILE A 56 11.20 7.91 -0.48
CA ILE A 56 10.40 7.46 -1.63
C ILE A 56 9.56 6.23 -1.26
N VAL A 57 8.29 6.27 -1.68
CA VAL A 57 7.39 5.11 -1.65
C VAL A 57 7.41 4.43 -3.02
N PHE A 58 7.85 3.19 -3.07
CA PHE A 58 7.84 2.36 -4.27
C PHE A 58 6.62 1.45 -4.25
N ILE A 59 5.72 1.59 -5.21
CA ILE A 59 4.56 0.71 -5.35
C ILE A 59 4.98 -0.54 -6.12
N GLU A 60 5.11 -1.66 -5.42
CA GLU A 60 5.60 -2.92 -5.98
C GLU A 60 4.48 -3.71 -6.66
N GLU A 61 3.31 -3.80 -6.00
CA GLU A 61 2.21 -4.63 -6.48
C GLU A 61 0.85 -4.05 -6.07
N VAL A 62 -0.11 -4.06 -7.00
CA VAL A 62 -1.52 -3.78 -6.72
C VAL A 62 -2.34 -5.02 -7.05
N LYS A 63 -2.84 -5.71 -6.02
CA LYS A 63 -3.60 -6.96 -6.20
C LYS A 63 -4.99 -6.93 -5.61
N LYS A 64 -5.91 -7.61 -6.28
CA LYS A 64 -7.26 -7.83 -5.75
C LYS A 64 -7.17 -8.81 -4.58
N ARG A 65 -8.08 -8.68 -3.62
CA ARG A 65 -8.22 -9.60 -2.51
C ARG A 65 -8.89 -10.86 -3.04
N ASP A 66 -8.07 -11.85 -3.34
CA ASP A 66 -8.55 -13.19 -3.65
C ASP A 66 -8.72 -13.95 -2.32
N GLU A 67 -9.62 -14.94 -2.29
CA GLU A 67 -9.94 -15.69 -1.05
C GLU A 67 -8.78 -16.54 -0.51
N ARG A 68 -7.66 -16.65 -1.23
CA ARG A 68 -6.52 -17.46 -0.81
C ARG A 68 -5.22 -16.67 -0.86
N THR A 69 -4.77 -16.19 0.31
CA THR A 69 -3.34 -16.19 0.68
C THR A 69 -3.19 -15.82 2.15
N TYR A 70 -3.06 -16.86 2.98
CA TYR A 70 -2.05 -17.02 4.02
C TYR A 70 -1.54 -18.47 3.90
#